data_AF-A0A2T2RFE1-F1
#
_entry.id   AF-A0A2T2RFE1-F1
#
_cell.length_a   1.000
_cell.length_b   1.000
_cell.length_c   1.000
_cell.angle_alpha   90.00
_cell.angle_beta   90.00
_cell.angle_gamma   90.00
#
_symmetry.space_group_name_H-M   'P 1'
#
loop_
_entity.id
_entity.type
_entity.pdbx_description
1 polymer ?
#
loop_
_entity_poly.entity_id
_entity_poly.type
_entity_poly.pdbx_seq_one_letter_code
_entity_poly.pdbx_strand_id
1 'polypeptide(L)'
;MTQQLTLENQQATVETFNQHLNLSIPQIEKLLTLSSSELPEQEAFQTELGNLDISLLRETLPTAKSVLQNQLPAFYNWLQQELDIKRVPNSPNHTTTWVANFLNNQESIQHLVELHCPVPPASLELAIPRLVSLFDQVEDPQIRQHWQSAVALLCLVLAADAREQLRNN
;
A
#
# COMPACT_ATOMS: atom_id res chain seq x y z
N MET A 1 20.59 -2.46 -8.85
CA MET A 1 20.09 -3.17 -7.66
C MET A 1 20.50 -4.63 -7.76
N THR A 2 21.06 -5.24 -6.71
CA THR A 2 21.52 -6.65 -6.73
C THR A 2 20.35 -7.59 -6.44
N GLN A 3 20.43 -8.85 -6.87
CA GLN A 3 19.38 -9.86 -6.58
C GLN A 3 19.13 -10.04 -5.08
N GLN A 4 20.17 -9.92 -4.27
CA GLN A 4 20.08 -9.99 -2.81
C GLN A 4 19.24 -8.84 -2.21
N LEU A 5 19.44 -7.60 -2.69
CA LEU A 5 18.65 -6.45 -2.24
C LEU A 5 17.17 -6.58 -2.61
N THR A 6 16.87 -7.21 -3.76
CA THR A 6 15.47 -7.48 -4.15
C THR A 6 14.79 -8.45 -3.19
N LEU A 7 15.48 -9.52 -2.79
CA LEU A 7 14.95 -10.51 -1.85
C LEU A 7 14.74 -9.91 -0.46
N GLU A 8 15.69 -9.11 0.03
CA GLU A 8 15.58 -8.40 1.31
C GLU A 8 14.37 -7.45 1.31
N ASN A 9 14.14 -6.70 0.23
CA ASN A 9 12.97 -5.83 0.12
C ASN A 9 11.65 -6.61 0.07
N GLN A 10 11.61 -7.71 -0.67
CA GLN A 10 10.41 -8.58 -0.72
C GLN A 10 10.08 -9.17 0.64
N GLN A 11 11.10 -9.52 1.43
CA GLN A 11 10.94 -10.01 2.80
C GLN A 11 10.40 -8.91 3.72
N ALA A 12 10.95 -7.69 3.64
CA ALA A 12 10.46 -6.55 4.41
C ALA A 12 9.00 -6.20 4.09
N THR A 13 8.57 -6.34 2.83
CA THR A 13 7.17 -6.20 2.43
C THR A 13 6.28 -7.26 3.09
N VAL A 14 6.69 -8.54 3.06
CA VAL A 14 5.94 -9.63 3.69
C VAL A 14 5.82 -9.40 5.20
N GLU A 15 6.89 -8.96 5.86
CA GLU A 15 6.89 -8.62 7.28
C GLU A 15 5.96 -7.43 7.59
N THR A 16 5.96 -6.41 6.75
CA THR A 16 5.05 -5.26 6.87
C THR A 16 3.60 -5.73 6.80
N PHE A 17 3.26 -6.59 5.84
CA PHE A 17 1.92 -7.16 5.75
C PHE A 17 1.57 -8.03 6.96
N ASN A 18 2.51 -8.84 7.46
CA ASN A 18 2.27 -9.69 8.63
C ASN A 18 2.08 -8.87 9.93
N GLN A 19 2.70 -7.69 10.02
CA GLN A 19 2.53 -6.79 11.17
C GLN A 19 1.19 -6.07 11.17
N HIS A 20 0.65 -5.72 10.00
CA HIS A 20 -0.51 -4.84 9.88
C HIS A 20 -1.79 -5.52 9.39
N LEU A 21 -1.69 -6.74 8.87
CA LEU A 21 -2.82 -7.56 8.45
C LEU A 21 -2.90 -8.80 9.35
N ASN A 22 -4.10 -9.28 9.62
CA ASN A 22 -4.32 -10.51 10.40
C ASN A 22 -4.12 -11.77 9.53
N LEU A 23 -2.98 -11.82 8.84
CA LEU A 23 -2.58 -12.89 7.92
C LEU A 23 -1.25 -13.49 8.36
N SER A 24 -1.17 -14.82 8.32
CA SER A 24 0.11 -15.52 8.48
C SER A 24 1.02 -15.30 7.27
N ILE A 25 2.34 -15.40 7.47
CA ILE A 25 3.33 -15.31 6.37
C ILE A 25 2.98 -16.23 5.18
N PRO A 26 2.63 -17.52 5.36
CA PRO A 26 2.24 -18.38 4.24
C PRO A 26 1.00 -17.89 3.48
N GLN A 27 0.03 -17.27 4.17
CA GLN A 27 -1.13 -16.66 3.50
C GLN A 27 -0.72 -15.45 2.67
N ILE A 28 0.13 -14.58 3.22
CA ILE A 28 0.65 -13.39 2.53
C ILE A 28 1.42 -13.80 1.28
N GLU A 29 2.35 -14.73 1.40
CA GLU A 29 3.13 -15.24 0.27
C GLU A 29 2.24 -15.83 -0.81
N LYS A 30 1.23 -16.62 -0.42
CA LYS A 30 0.24 -17.16 -1.36
C LYS A 30 -0.51 -16.04 -2.08
N LEU A 31 -1.02 -15.04 -1.37
CA LEU A 31 -1.74 -13.91 -1.98
C LEU A 31 -0.85 -13.13 -2.97
N LEU A 32 0.44 -12.96 -2.67
CA LEU A 32 1.41 -12.29 -3.52
C LEU A 32 1.77 -13.06 -4.81
N THR A 33 1.35 -14.32 -4.93
CA THR A 33 1.45 -15.10 -6.18
C THR A 33 0.28 -14.94 -7.13
N LEU A 34 -0.81 -14.32 -6.68
CA LEU A 34 -2.02 -14.14 -7.48
C LEU A 34 -1.94 -12.91 -8.38
N SER A 35 -2.83 -12.82 -9.35
CA SER A 35 -3.04 -11.59 -10.12
C SER A 35 -3.84 -10.56 -9.33
N SER A 36 -3.78 -9.29 -9.77
CA SER A 36 -4.62 -8.23 -9.21
C SER A 36 -6.12 -8.46 -9.40
N SER A 37 -6.53 -9.31 -10.34
CA SER A 37 -7.93 -9.72 -10.52
C SER A 37 -8.36 -10.91 -9.66
N GLU A 38 -7.46 -11.85 -9.37
CA GLU A 38 -7.75 -13.05 -8.56
C GLU A 38 -7.69 -12.78 -7.05
N LEU A 39 -6.81 -11.85 -6.65
CA LEU A 39 -6.56 -11.53 -5.24
C LEU A 39 -7.83 -11.02 -4.52
N PRO A 40 -8.64 -10.11 -5.09
CA PRO A 40 -9.91 -9.71 -4.48
C PRO A 40 -10.91 -10.86 -4.30
N GLU A 41 -10.78 -11.98 -5.01
CA GLU A 41 -11.71 -13.11 -4.88
C GLU A 41 -11.35 -14.04 -3.70
N GLN A 42 -10.17 -13.86 -3.09
CA GLN A 42 -9.71 -14.72 -2.01
C GLN A 42 -10.39 -14.40 -0.68
N GLU A 43 -10.86 -15.44 0.01
CA GLU A 43 -11.47 -15.34 1.34
C GLU A 43 -10.56 -14.61 2.34
N ALA A 44 -9.25 -14.90 2.32
CA ALA A 44 -8.28 -14.25 3.19
C ALA A 44 -8.22 -12.72 2.95
N PHE A 45 -8.26 -12.29 1.69
CA PHE A 45 -8.26 -10.86 1.36
C PHE A 45 -9.59 -10.19 1.74
N GLN A 46 -10.71 -10.85 1.44
CA GLN A 46 -12.05 -10.36 1.80
C GLN A 46 -12.24 -10.26 3.33
N THR A 47 -11.65 -11.18 4.08
CA THR A 47 -11.64 -11.14 5.55
C THR A 47 -10.91 -9.91 6.06
N GLU A 48 -9.70 -9.62 5.54
CA GLU A 48 -8.98 -8.40 5.91
C GLU A 48 -9.73 -7.12 5.52
N LEU A 49 -10.35 -7.11 4.35
CA LEU A 49 -11.19 -5.98 3.92
C LEU A 49 -12.39 -5.78 4.86
N GLY A 50 -13.02 -6.88 5.30
CA GLY A 50 -14.13 -6.88 6.24
C GLY A 50 -13.74 -6.52 7.69
N ASN A 51 -12.47 -6.68 8.06
CA ASN A 51 -11.94 -6.29 9.36
C ASN A 51 -11.72 -4.77 9.48
N LEU A 52 -11.71 -4.03 8.37
CA LEU A 52 -11.58 -2.57 8.40
C LEU A 52 -12.86 -1.91 8.91
N ASP A 53 -12.76 -1.12 9.97
CA ASP A 53 -13.84 -0.21 10.36
C ASP A 53 -13.91 0.99 9.40
N ILE A 54 -14.70 0.83 8.33
CA ILE A 54 -14.92 1.86 7.32
C ILE A 54 -15.55 3.13 7.92
N SER A 55 -16.34 3.01 8.98
CA SER A 55 -16.95 4.17 9.64
C SER A 55 -15.89 5.00 10.34
N LEU A 56 -15.01 4.34 11.10
CA LEU A 56 -13.85 4.98 11.73
C LEU A 56 -12.91 5.61 10.70
N LEU A 57 -12.60 4.91 9.61
CA LEU A 57 -11.75 5.46 8.54
C LEU A 57 -12.37 6.69 7.88
N ARG A 58 -13.69 6.72 7.68
CA ARG A 58 -14.40 7.90 7.16
C ARG A 58 -14.41 9.05 8.15
N GLU A 59 -14.67 8.79 9.42
CA GLU A 59 -14.66 9.79 10.49
C GLU A 59 -13.26 10.42 10.65
N THR A 60 -12.22 9.60 10.54
CA THR A 60 -10.81 10.00 10.76
C THR A 60 -10.08 10.35 9.48
N LEU A 61 -10.81 10.50 8.37
CA LEU A 61 -10.26 10.99 7.10
C LEU A 61 -9.50 12.32 7.24
N PRO A 62 -9.93 13.31 8.06
CA PRO A 62 -9.14 14.53 8.30
C PRO A 62 -7.75 14.25 8.90
N THR A 63 -7.64 13.25 9.80
CA THR A 63 -6.36 12.82 10.38
C THR A 63 -5.45 12.26 9.29
N ALA A 64 -5.96 11.35 8.46
CA ALA A 64 -5.19 10.80 7.33
C ALA A 64 -4.78 11.89 6.33
N LYS A 65 -5.66 12.84 6.02
CA LYS A 65 -5.32 13.98 5.16
C LYS A 65 -4.15 14.77 5.72
N SER A 66 -4.16 15.07 7.02
CA SER A 66 -3.07 15.79 7.68
C SER A 66 -1.75 15.00 7.62
N VAL A 67 -1.78 13.70 7.96
CA VAL A 67 -0.62 12.81 7.85
C VAL A 67 -0.04 12.83 6.43
N LEU A 68 -0.89 12.58 5.44
CA LEU A 68 -0.47 12.50 4.04
C LEU A 68 0.07 13.85 3.54
N GLN A 69 -0.56 14.98 3.90
CA GLN A 69 -0.07 16.31 3.52
C GLN A 69 1.32 16.61 4.11
N ASN A 70 1.58 16.16 5.34
CA ASN A 70 2.84 16.41 6.03
C ASN A 70 3.96 15.46 5.58
N GLN A 71 3.62 14.19 5.33
CA GLN A 71 4.62 13.13 5.14
C GLN A 71 4.89 12.82 3.65
N LEU A 72 3.88 12.94 2.76
CA LEU A 72 4.06 12.60 1.35
C LEU A 72 5.10 13.45 0.62
N PRO A 73 5.27 14.77 0.87
CA PRO A 73 6.31 15.53 0.17
C PRO A 73 7.72 14.97 0.36
N ALA A 74 8.07 14.59 1.60
CA ALA A 74 9.36 13.97 1.89
C ALA A 74 9.48 12.57 1.26
N PHE A 75 8.40 11.80 1.30
CA PHE A 75 8.32 10.49 0.66
C PHE A 75 8.49 10.58 -0.87
N TYR A 76 7.85 11.55 -1.55
CA TYR A 76 7.99 11.76 -2.99
C TYR A 76 9.40 12.22 -3.38
N ASN A 77 9.99 13.11 -2.59
CA ASN A 77 11.40 13.50 -2.78
C ASN A 77 12.32 12.28 -2.69
N TRP A 78 12.08 11.40 -1.72
CA TRP A 78 12.83 10.15 -1.58
C TRP A 78 12.64 9.22 -2.79
N LEU A 79 11.42 9.03 -3.29
CA LEU A 79 11.16 8.25 -4.51
C LEU A 79 11.93 8.80 -5.73
N GLN A 80 11.99 10.13 -5.87
CA GLN A 80 12.70 10.77 -6.98
C GLN A 80 14.21 10.66 -6.84
N GLN A 81 14.74 10.94 -5.65
CA GLN A 81 16.18 11.06 -5.42
C GLN A 81 16.87 9.70 -5.27
N GLU A 82 16.25 8.79 -4.52
CA GLU A 82 16.88 7.50 -4.20
C GLU A 82 16.52 6.40 -5.20
N LEU A 83 15.34 6.49 -5.83
CA LEU A 83 14.83 5.43 -6.72
C LEU A 83 14.65 5.86 -8.18
N ASP A 84 15.05 7.08 -8.54
CA ASP A 84 14.92 7.66 -9.88
C ASP A 84 13.48 7.56 -10.46
N ILE A 85 12.47 7.59 -9.59
CA ILE A 85 11.07 7.54 -10.02
C ILE A 85 10.66 8.91 -10.54
N LYS A 86 10.59 9.03 -11.87
CA LYS A 86 10.31 10.30 -12.55
C LYS A 86 8.87 10.77 -12.38
N ARG A 87 7.92 9.83 -12.31
CA ARG A 87 6.49 10.12 -12.23
C ARG A 87 5.99 9.94 -10.81
N VAL A 88 6.18 10.97 -9.99
CA VAL A 88 5.54 11.09 -8.67
C VAL A 88 4.47 12.19 -8.70
N PRO A 89 3.43 12.14 -7.86
CA PRO A 89 2.46 13.21 -7.76
C PRO A 89 3.11 14.54 -7.36
N ASN A 90 2.69 15.64 -8.01
CA ASN A 90 3.18 16.99 -7.69
C ASN A 90 2.62 17.55 -6.38
N SER A 91 1.61 16.90 -5.79
CA SER A 91 0.93 17.36 -4.58
C SER A 91 0.31 16.17 -3.82
N PRO A 92 0.32 16.20 -2.48
CA PRO A 92 -0.41 15.23 -1.66
C PRO A 92 -1.93 15.26 -1.91
N ASN A 93 -2.46 16.35 -2.47
CA ASN A 93 -3.90 16.52 -2.71
C ASN A 93 -4.47 15.39 -3.57
N HIS A 94 -3.73 14.91 -4.57
CA HIS A 94 -4.18 13.81 -5.42
C HIS A 94 -4.36 12.51 -4.62
N THR A 95 -3.37 12.12 -3.83
CA THR A 95 -3.45 10.93 -2.97
C THR A 95 -4.54 11.07 -1.92
N THR A 96 -4.65 12.23 -1.26
CA THR A 96 -5.73 12.45 -0.28
C THR A 96 -7.14 12.41 -0.88
N THR A 97 -7.29 12.87 -2.13
CA THR A 97 -8.57 12.80 -2.86
C THR A 97 -8.89 11.37 -3.24
N TRP A 98 -7.90 10.64 -3.76
CA TRP A 98 -8.05 9.24 -4.13
C TRP A 98 -8.47 8.38 -2.93
N VAL A 99 -7.79 8.53 -1.78
CA VAL A 99 -8.14 7.81 -0.54
C VAL A 99 -9.58 8.13 -0.10
N ALA A 100 -9.98 9.41 -0.16
CA ALA A 100 -11.34 9.81 0.18
C ALA A 100 -12.37 9.18 -0.76
N ASN A 101 -12.11 9.18 -2.06
CA ASN A 101 -13.00 8.60 -3.06
C ASN A 101 -13.07 7.07 -2.91
N PHE A 102 -11.95 6.39 -2.65
CA PHE A 102 -11.88 4.96 -2.39
C PHE A 102 -12.77 4.55 -1.21
N LEU A 103 -12.66 5.25 -0.07
CA LEU A 103 -13.51 5.01 1.11
C LEU A 103 -15.00 5.30 0.85
N ASN A 104 -15.32 6.07 -0.18
CA ASN A 104 -16.69 6.38 -0.61
C ASN A 104 -17.16 5.52 -1.79
N ASN A 105 -16.43 4.44 -2.13
CA ASN A 105 -16.72 3.55 -3.26
C ASN A 105 -16.76 4.26 -4.63
N GLN A 106 -15.96 5.32 -4.77
CA GLN A 106 -15.82 6.11 -6.00
C GLN A 106 -14.50 5.85 -6.74
N GLU A 107 -13.63 5.00 -6.17
CA GLU A 107 -12.42 4.49 -6.82
C GLU A 107 -12.46 2.96 -6.83
N SER A 108 -11.71 2.35 -7.75
CA SER A 108 -11.59 0.90 -7.86
C SER A 108 -10.17 0.42 -7.61
N ILE A 109 -10.04 -0.85 -7.22
CA ILE A 109 -8.74 -1.55 -7.12
C ILE A 109 -8.02 -1.56 -8.48
N GLN A 110 -8.78 -1.70 -9.57
CA GLN A 110 -8.22 -1.63 -10.93
C GLN A 110 -7.57 -0.27 -11.21
N HIS A 111 -8.26 0.82 -10.86
CA HIS A 111 -7.70 2.17 -11.06
C HIS A 111 -6.48 2.42 -10.16
N LEU A 112 -6.44 1.85 -8.94
CA LEU A 112 -5.26 1.89 -8.08
C LEU A 112 -4.03 1.29 -8.78
N VAL A 113 -4.19 0.10 -9.37
CA VAL A 113 -3.13 -0.61 -10.10
C VAL A 113 -2.66 0.21 -11.30
N GLU A 114 -3.58 0.73 -12.10
CA GLU A 114 -3.25 1.54 -13.28
C GLU A 114 -2.42 2.79 -12.94
N LEU A 115 -2.73 3.44 -11.80
CA LEU A 115 -1.97 4.59 -11.31
C LEU A 115 -0.53 4.24 -10.93
N HIS A 116 -0.27 3.02 -10.46
CA HIS A 116 1.01 2.59 -9.91
C HIS A 116 1.81 1.67 -10.84
N CYS A 117 1.21 1.16 -11.91
CA CYS A 117 1.86 0.34 -12.95
C CYS A 117 3.21 0.91 -13.46
N PRO A 118 3.41 2.24 -13.60
CA PRO A 118 4.71 2.80 -14.00
C PRO A 118 5.84 2.66 -12.96
N VAL A 119 5.56 2.26 -11.72
CA VAL A 119 6.58 2.10 -10.67
C VAL A 119 7.27 0.74 -10.85
N PRO A 120 8.62 0.69 -10.97
CA PRO A 120 9.34 -0.57 -11.05
C PRO A 120 9.05 -1.47 -9.84
N PRO A 121 8.81 -2.78 -10.03
CA PRO A 121 8.47 -3.70 -8.94
C PRO A 121 9.43 -3.67 -7.76
N ALA A 122 10.74 -3.61 -8.03
CA ALA A 122 11.77 -3.55 -6.99
C ALA A 122 11.71 -2.25 -6.16
N SER A 123 11.35 -1.13 -6.80
CA SER A 123 11.16 0.16 -6.14
C SER A 123 9.88 0.19 -5.30
N LEU A 124 8.83 -0.49 -5.78
CA LEU A 124 7.57 -0.62 -5.05
C LEU A 124 7.76 -1.39 -3.75
N GLU A 125 8.43 -2.56 -3.80
CA GLU A 125 8.74 -3.37 -2.60
C GLU A 125 9.49 -2.55 -1.54
N LEU A 126 10.44 -1.71 -1.95
CA LEU A 126 11.16 -0.83 -1.02
C LEU A 126 10.29 0.31 -0.46
N ALA A 127 9.29 0.76 -1.22
CA ALA A 127 8.42 1.85 -0.85
C ALA A 127 7.29 1.43 0.11
N ILE A 128 6.83 0.19 0.06
CA ILE A 128 5.67 -0.30 0.83
C ILE A 128 5.85 -0.12 2.35
N PRO A 129 6.96 -0.56 2.99
CA PRO A 129 7.15 -0.35 4.42
C PRO A 129 7.11 1.13 4.81
N ARG A 130 7.66 2.01 3.96
CA ARG A 130 7.68 3.45 4.17
C ARG A 130 6.31 4.11 4.01
N LEU A 131 5.47 3.59 3.10
CA LEU A 131 4.11 4.07 2.90
C LEU A 131 3.21 3.74 4.09
N VAL A 132 3.34 2.54 4.63
CA VAL A 132 2.57 2.12 5.81
C VAL A 132 3.02 2.91 7.05
N SER A 133 4.33 3.15 7.20
CA SER A 133 4.88 3.89 8.34
C SER A 133 4.59 5.39 8.35
N LEU A 134 4.02 5.96 7.28
CA LEU A 134 3.59 7.37 7.30
C LEU A 134 2.62 7.67 8.46
N PHE A 135 1.87 6.66 8.91
CA PHE A 135 0.89 6.77 9.98
C PHE A 135 1.46 6.51 11.38
N ASP A 136 2.76 6.22 11.53
CA ASP A 136 3.39 5.90 12.84
C ASP A 136 3.19 7.01 13.88
N GLN A 137 3.11 8.26 13.43
CA GLN A 137 2.97 9.44 14.28
C GLN A 137 1.52 9.77 14.64
N VAL A 138 0.53 8.99 14.17
CA VAL A 138 -0.86 9.14 14.62
C VAL A 138 -0.93 8.73 16.09
N GLU A 139 -1.33 9.65 16.97
CA GLU A 139 -1.30 9.45 18.42
C GLU A 139 -2.25 8.33 18.88
N ASP A 140 -3.49 8.37 18.40
CA ASP A 140 -4.52 7.38 18.74
C ASP A 140 -4.14 6.00 18.16
N PRO A 141 -3.90 4.98 19.00
CA PRO A 141 -3.47 3.66 18.54
C PRO A 141 -4.49 2.95 17.65
N GLN A 142 -5.79 3.13 17.92
CA GLN A 142 -6.85 2.47 17.15
C GLN A 142 -6.93 3.09 15.75
N ILE A 143 -6.87 4.42 15.67
CA ILE A 143 -6.85 5.16 14.39
C ILE A 143 -5.59 4.77 13.60
N ARG A 144 -4.42 4.80 14.25
CA ARG A 144 -3.14 4.41 13.65
C ARG A 144 -3.21 3.02 13.04
N GLN A 145 -3.66 2.04 13.82
CA GLN A 145 -3.77 0.65 13.38
C GLN A 145 -4.69 0.52 12.16
N HIS A 146 -5.87 1.12 12.19
CA HIS A 146 -6.82 1.02 11.07
C HIS A 146 -6.27 1.63 9.78
N TRP A 147 -5.59 2.77 9.86
CA TRP A 147 -4.98 3.38 8.69
C TRP A 147 -3.79 2.58 8.17
N GLN A 148 -2.93 2.03 9.05
CA GLN A 148 -1.84 1.16 8.64
C GLN A 148 -2.36 -0.11 7.97
N SER A 149 -3.39 -0.76 8.53
CA SER A 149 -4.04 -1.93 7.92
C SER A 149 -4.67 -1.60 6.57
N ALA A 150 -5.39 -0.48 6.47
CA ALA A 150 -5.99 -0.05 5.20
C ALA A 150 -4.93 0.19 4.12
N VAL A 151 -3.85 0.92 4.44
CA VAL A 151 -2.76 1.18 3.49
C VAL A 151 -2.00 -0.11 3.13
N ALA A 152 -1.75 -0.98 4.11
CA ALA A 152 -1.12 -2.28 3.89
C ALA A 152 -1.96 -3.15 2.93
N LEU A 153 -3.29 -3.16 3.08
CA LEU A 153 -4.19 -3.93 2.22
C LEU A 153 -4.19 -3.41 0.77
N LEU A 154 -4.15 -2.09 0.58
CA LEU A 154 -3.98 -1.49 -0.76
C LEU A 154 -2.61 -1.82 -1.35
N CYS A 155 -1.56 -1.76 -0.55
CA CYS A 155 -0.20 -2.13 -0.98
C CYS A 155 -0.07 -3.61 -1.34
N LEU A 156 -0.84 -4.50 -0.69
CA LEU A 156 -0.85 -5.92 -1.01
C LEU A 156 -1.32 -6.18 -2.45
N VAL A 157 -2.34 -5.44 -2.91
CA VAL A 157 -2.78 -5.48 -4.31
C VAL A 157 -1.64 -5.04 -5.24
N LEU A 158 -1.01 -3.89 -4.93
CA LEU A 158 0.08 -3.35 -5.74
C LEU A 158 1.28 -4.30 -5.82
N ALA A 159 1.65 -4.91 -4.71
CA ALA A 159 2.74 -5.88 -4.64
C ALA A 159 2.44 -7.15 -5.43
N ALA A 160 1.21 -7.67 -5.34
CA ALA A 160 0.78 -8.84 -6.12
C ALA A 160 0.86 -8.55 -7.63
N ASP A 161 0.33 -7.41 -8.07
CA ASP A 161 0.39 -6.96 -9.47
C ASP A 161 1.83 -6.81 -9.95
N ALA A 162 2.68 -6.13 -9.17
CA ALA A 162 4.08 -5.94 -9.53
C ALA A 162 4.86 -7.26 -9.62
N ARG A 163 4.57 -8.23 -8.73
CA ARG A 163 5.17 -9.57 -8.79
C ARG A 163 4.63 -10.38 -9.96
N GLU A 164 3.36 -10.23 -10.33
CA GLU A 164 2.80 -10.81 -11.55
C GLU A 164 3.52 -10.30 -12.80
N GLN A 165 3.71 -8.98 -12.91
CA GLN A 165 4.45 -8.39 -14.01
C GLN A 165 5.88 -8.94 -14.12
N LEU A 166 6.56 -9.20 -13.00
CA LEU A 166 7.89 -9.82 -13.00
C LEU A 166 7.88 -11.29 -13.45
N ARG A 167 6.81 -12.04 -13.18
CA ARG A 167 6.69 -13.44 -13.62
C ARG A 167 6.36 -13.56 -15.10
N ASN A 168 5.64 -12.56 -15.64
CA ASN A 168 5.16 -12.55 -17.02
C ASN A 168 6.17 -11.92 -18.01
N ASN A 169 7.27 -11.33 -17.52
CA ASN A 169 8.37 -10.74 -18.30
C ASN A 169 9.60 -11.65 -18.29
#